data_AF-A0A1Q7MYK3-F1
#
_entry.id   AF-A0A1Q7MYK3-F1
#
_cell.length_a   1.000
_cell.length_b   1.000
_cell.length_c   1.000
_cell.angle_alpha   90.00
_cell.angle_beta   90.00
_cell.angle_gamma   90.00
#
_symmetry.space_group_name_H-M   'P 1'
#
loop_
_entity.id
_entity.type
_entity.pdbx_description
1 polymer ?
#
loop_
_entity_poly.entity_id
_entity_poly.type
_entity_poly.pdbx_seq_one_letter_code
_entity_poly.pdbx_strand_id
1 'polypeptide(L)'
;MLPYNLVTKANLQTSDKTGDIVHRFWHEQAQINHGKMNRFVTWSDNPGLVMSYFDATSLPEGKLAQKYTMDDNFFHAAFGGSFLNHQFLIAAAAPVYPNAPASMQPTLDASGKLALDSTTGKTIHDGNITPIGAPSFSIPGGKFGKNYAVNTIFSVNLVPTFSTPGSASLLPSQNDSNPADASRPYIPTIGDRLSAKQVSWKWYSLRTRPLIRSSNGTTSRLPTTTTMLRGKMASAIWFPPLACRTRPISSSICKITICRP
;
A
#
# COMPACT_ATOMS: atom_id res chain seq x y z
N MET A 1 23.72 -2.33 18.34
CA MET A 1 24.06 -2.97 17.05
C MET A 1 24.18 -1.88 16.01
N LEU A 2 25.31 -1.79 15.30
CA LEU A 2 25.42 -0.88 14.15
C LEU A 2 24.48 -1.39 13.04
N PRO A 3 23.76 -0.51 12.32
CA PRO A 3 22.92 -0.92 11.21
C PRO A 3 23.77 -1.64 10.14
N TYR A 4 23.29 -2.79 9.67
CA TYR A 4 24.03 -3.61 8.72
C TYR A 4 24.10 -2.90 7.37
N ASN A 5 25.31 -2.53 6.93
CA ASN A 5 25.52 -1.93 5.62
C ASN A 5 25.59 -3.06 4.58
N LEU A 6 24.54 -3.17 3.77
CA LEU A 6 24.39 -4.20 2.75
C LEU A 6 25.33 -4.00 1.54
N VAL A 7 25.91 -2.80 1.37
CA VAL A 7 26.69 -2.44 0.19
C VAL A 7 28.20 -2.63 0.40
N THR A 8 28.73 -2.36 1.60
CA THR A 8 30.18 -2.38 1.84
C THR A 8 30.74 -3.73 2.31
N LYS A 9 29.89 -4.70 2.70
CA LYS A 9 30.34 -6.00 3.22
C LYS A 9 29.73 -7.23 2.55
N ALA A 10 28.67 -7.11 1.77
CA ALA A 10 27.86 -8.29 1.41
C ALA A 10 27.94 -8.75 -0.05
N ASN A 11 28.74 -8.14 -0.94
CA ASN A 11 28.83 -8.54 -2.37
C ASN A 11 27.46 -8.70 -3.03
N LEU A 12 26.46 -7.90 -2.64
CA LEU A 12 25.10 -8.07 -3.15
C LEU A 12 25.02 -7.61 -4.60
N GLN A 13 24.61 -8.54 -5.47
CA GLN A 13 24.30 -8.27 -6.87
C GLN A 13 22.85 -7.80 -7.02
N THR A 14 22.54 -7.11 -8.11
CA THR A 14 21.16 -6.66 -8.42
C THR A 14 20.17 -7.82 -8.59
N SER A 15 20.68 -9.04 -8.82
CA SER A 15 19.90 -10.27 -8.91
C SER A 15 19.70 -10.99 -7.57
N ASP A 16 20.33 -10.52 -6.50
CA ASP A 16 20.27 -11.21 -5.22
C ASP A 16 18.91 -11.05 -4.57
N LYS A 17 18.46 -12.15 -3.95
CA LYS A 17 17.20 -12.17 -3.22
C LYS A 17 17.43 -11.63 -1.81
N THR A 18 16.71 -10.58 -1.46
CA THR A 18 16.59 -10.11 -0.08
C THR A 18 15.45 -10.84 0.62
N GLY A 19 15.47 -10.87 1.96
CA GLY A 19 14.28 -11.26 2.72
C GLY A 19 13.17 -10.22 2.55
N ASP A 20 11.92 -10.67 2.69
CA ASP A 20 10.78 -9.76 2.88
C ASP A 20 10.71 -9.34 4.37
N ILE A 21 10.24 -8.13 4.62
CA ILE A 21 10.01 -7.60 5.96
C ILE A 21 8.52 -7.44 6.17
N VAL A 22 8.03 -7.75 7.37
CA VAL A 22 6.64 -7.52 7.71
C VAL A 22 6.26 -6.05 7.54
N HIS A 23 5.23 -5.82 6.75
CA HIS A 23 4.70 -4.50 6.42
C HIS A 23 3.17 -4.48 6.60
N ARG A 24 2.69 -5.12 7.66
CA ARG A 24 1.25 -5.31 7.94
C ARG A 24 0.70 -4.21 8.82
N PHE A 25 -0.58 -3.88 8.64
CA PHE A 25 -1.25 -2.72 9.27
C PHE A 25 -1.03 -2.65 10.77
N TRP A 26 -1.22 -3.76 11.48
CA TRP A 26 -1.11 -3.77 12.94
C TRP A 26 0.34 -3.80 13.43
N HIS A 27 1.22 -4.49 12.71
CA HIS A 27 2.64 -4.60 13.07
C HIS A 27 3.35 -3.26 12.96
N GLU A 28 3.10 -2.52 11.88
CA GLU A 28 3.72 -1.22 11.66
C GLU A 28 3.38 -0.22 12.78
N GLN A 29 2.12 -0.18 13.22
CA GLN A 29 1.74 0.66 14.35
C GLN A 29 2.53 0.29 15.62
N ALA A 30 2.73 -1.00 15.87
CA ALA A 30 3.51 -1.49 17.01
C ALA A 30 5.01 -1.19 16.88
N GLN A 31 5.56 -1.18 15.67
CA GLN A 31 6.95 -0.78 15.37
C GLN A 31 7.18 0.71 15.65
N ILE A 32 6.26 1.55 15.19
CA ILE A 32 6.24 3.02 15.38
C ILE A 32 6.02 3.39 16.85
N ASN A 33 5.18 2.62 17.56
CA ASN A 33 4.97 2.71 19.00
C ASN A 33 4.67 4.14 19.47
N HIS A 34 3.58 4.74 18.95
CA HIS A 34 3.18 6.12 19.22
C HIS A 34 4.29 7.16 18.98
N GLY A 35 5.02 7.04 17.87
CA GLY A 35 6.08 7.98 17.48
C GLY A 35 7.39 7.79 18.23
N LYS A 36 7.51 6.79 19.12
CA LYS A 36 8.79 6.46 19.77
C LYS A 36 9.80 5.83 18.80
N MET A 37 9.33 5.24 17.70
CA MET A 37 10.13 4.67 16.62
C MET A 37 11.17 3.64 17.09
N ASN A 38 10.83 2.85 18.11
CA ASN A 38 11.82 2.06 18.85
C ASN A 38 11.50 0.56 18.93
N ARG A 39 10.56 0.05 18.13
CA ARG A 39 10.11 -1.34 18.20
C ARG A 39 10.18 -2.10 16.87
N PHE A 40 10.89 -1.55 15.89
CA PHE A 40 11.08 -2.15 14.57
C PHE A 40 11.67 -3.57 14.63
N VAL A 41 12.75 -3.79 15.38
CA VAL A 41 13.36 -5.12 15.57
C VAL A 41 12.39 -6.08 16.28
N THR A 42 11.68 -5.61 17.30
CA THR A 42 10.78 -6.44 18.11
C THR A 42 9.55 -6.93 17.35
N TRP A 43 9.02 -6.11 16.44
CA TRP A 43 7.80 -6.40 15.67
C TRP A 43 8.12 -6.70 14.20
N SER A 44 9.30 -7.26 13.94
CA SER A 44 9.71 -7.71 12.61
C SER A 44 9.87 -9.23 12.59
N ASP A 45 9.44 -9.84 11.48
CA ASP A 45 9.75 -11.24 11.15
C ASP A 45 11.19 -11.42 10.64
N ASN A 46 11.87 -10.31 10.31
CA ASN A 46 13.27 -10.28 9.92
C ASN A 46 14.04 -9.19 10.71
N PRO A 47 14.40 -9.47 11.99
CA PRO A 47 15.01 -8.48 12.89
C PRO A 47 16.41 -8.04 12.46
N GLY A 48 17.13 -8.85 11.67
CA GLY A 48 18.44 -8.50 11.12
C GLY A 48 18.35 -7.53 9.94
N LEU A 49 17.26 -7.59 9.15
CA LEU A 49 17.08 -6.77 7.95
C LEU A 49 16.39 -5.43 8.23
N VAL A 50 15.50 -5.35 9.22
CA VAL A 50 14.67 -4.16 9.46
C VAL A 50 15.47 -2.89 9.82
N MET A 51 16.69 -3.05 10.31
CA MET A 51 17.60 -1.93 10.62
C MET A 51 18.66 -1.69 9.54
N SER A 52 18.60 -2.43 8.44
CA SER A 52 19.55 -2.33 7.35
C SER A 52 19.23 -1.13 6.45
N TYR A 53 20.23 -0.70 5.68
CA TYR A 53 20.08 0.32 4.66
C TYR A 53 20.94 0.00 3.44
N PHE A 54 20.55 0.55 2.29
CA PHE A 54 21.32 0.53 1.07
C PHE A 54 21.90 1.91 0.80
N ASP A 55 23.17 1.97 0.39
CA ASP A 55 23.69 3.15 -0.29
C ASP A 55 23.19 3.11 -1.75
N ALA A 56 22.16 3.92 -2.03
CA ALA A 56 21.56 3.99 -3.35
C ALA A 56 22.30 4.93 -4.32
N THR A 57 23.39 5.59 -3.91
CA THR A 57 24.08 6.64 -4.69
C THR A 57 24.42 6.18 -6.12
N SER A 58 24.89 4.94 -6.24
CA SER A 58 25.31 4.34 -7.52
C SER A 58 24.21 3.51 -8.21
N LEU A 59 23.07 3.28 -7.53
CA LEU A 59 21.92 2.56 -8.08
C LEU A 59 21.17 3.43 -9.11
N PRO A 60 20.39 2.82 -10.03
CA PRO A 60 19.58 3.57 -10.98
C PRO A 60 18.72 4.67 -10.33
N GLU A 61 18.13 4.38 -9.17
CA GLU A 61 17.28 5.30 -8.40
C GLU A 61 18.07 6.52 -7.89
N GLY A 62 19.27 6.31 -7.33
CA GLY A 62 20.12 7.42 -6.88
C GLY A 62 20.62 8.29 -8.03
N LYS A 63 20.91 7.70 -9.20
CA LYS A 63 21.25 8.45 -10.41
C LYS A 63 20.07 9.27 -10.95
N LEU A 64 18.84 8.77 -10.79
CA LEU A 64 17.62 9.55 -11.12
C LEU A 64 17.43 10.69 -10.13
N ALA A 65 17.60 10.45 -8.82
CA ALA A 65 17.51 11.48 -7.78
C ALA A 65 18.54 12.62 -7.94
N GLN A 66 19.70 12.35 -8.56
CA GLN A 66 20.69 13.39 -8.89
C GLN A 66 20.27 14.26 -10.09
N LYS A 67 19.42 13.75 -10.98
CA LYS A 67 18.98 14.44 -12.21
C LYS A 67 17.64 15.15 -12.05
N TYR A 68 16.83 14.70 -11.12
CA TYR A 68 15.45 15.16 -10.92
C TYR A 68 15.19 15.45 -9.44
N THR A 69 13.95 15.83 -9.11
CA THR A 69 13.54 16.07 -7.74
C THR A 69 13.22 14.75 -7.04
N MET A 70 13.76 14.58 -5.83
CA MET A 70 13.36 13.51 -4.92
C MET A 70 12.43 14.10 -3.86
N ASP A 71 11.30 13.44 -3.60
CA ASP A 71 10.43 13.75 -2.46
C ASP A 71 10.85 12.86 -1.29
N ASP A 72 11.43 13.45 -0.25
CA ASP A 72 11.86 12.79 0.97
C ASP A 72 10.84 12.95 2.11
N ASN A 73 9.70 13.59 1.84
CA ASN A 73 8.62 13.82 2.79
C ASN A 73 7.29 13.26 2.28
N PHE A 74 7.36 12.13 1.57
CA PHE A 74 6.24 11.36 1.10
C PHE A 74 5.88 10.26 2.11
N PHE A 75 4.64 10.25 2.57
CA PHE A 75 4.11 9.20 3.42
C PHE A 75 3.04 8.42 2.67
N HIS A 76 3.04 7.11 2.86
CA HIS A 76 1.90 6.29 2.47
C HIS A 76 0.61 6.77 3.17
N ALA A 77 -0.54 6.50 2.56
CA ALA A 77 -1.81 7.08 3.02
C ALA A 77 -2.34 6.42 4.30
N ALA A 78 -1.97 5.17 4.55
CA ALA A 78 -2.32 4.43 5.74
C ALA A 78 -1.21 3.45 6.11
N PHE A 79 -1.12 3.08 7.39
CA PHE A 79 -0.27 1.99 7.83
C PHE A 79 -0.57 0.70 7.06
N GLY A 80 0.41 -0.19 7.01
CA GLY A 80 0.34 -1.50 6.41
C GLY A 80 0.77 -1.53 4.96
N GLY A 81 0.35 -2.61 4.31
CA GLY A 81 0.99 -3.06 3.10
C GLY A 81 0.47 -2.44 1.83
N SER A 82 0.92 -3.05 0.74
CA SER A 82 0.50 -2.71 -0.62
C SER A 82 -1.01 -2.68 -0.76
N PHE A 83 -1.73 -3.71 -0.29
CA PHE A 83 -3.17 -3.84 -0.46
C PHE A 83 -3.93 -2.55 -0.10
N LEU A 84 -3.78 -2.05 1.13
CA LEU A 84 -4.54 -0.90 1.63
C LEU A 84 -4.11 0.39 0.92
N ASN A 85 -2.81 0.60 0.76
CA ASN A 85 -2.28 1.81 0.14
C ASN A 85 -2.67 1.93 -1.35
N HIS A 86 -2.82 0.80 -2.07
CA HIS A 86 -3.40 0.83 -3.42
C HIS A 86 -4.87 1.27 -3.40
N GLN A 87 -5.67 0.90 -2.38
CA GLN A 87 -7.05 1.38 -2.28
C GLN A 87 -7.09 2.89 -2.03
N PHE A 88 -6.23 3.41 -1.15
CA PHE A 88 -6.12 4.84 -0.91
C PHE A 88 -5.63 5.62 -2.12
N LEU A 89 -4.71 5.07 -2.91
CA LEU A 89 -4.28 5.69 -4.18
C LEU A 89 -5.46 5.90 -5.14
N ILE A 90 -6.39 4.93 -5.18
CA ILE A 90 -7.52 4.97 -6.12
C ILE A 90 -8.71 5.76 -5.57
N ALA A 91 -9.04 5.63 -4.28
CA ALA A 91 -10.31 6.10 -3.73
C ALA A 91 -10.16 6.99 -2.49
N ALA A 92 -8.92 7.22 -2.02
CA ALA A 92 -8.63 7.92 -0.75
C ALA A 92 -9.43 7.36 0.45
N ALA A 93 -9.75 6.06 0.42
CA ALA A 93 -10.57 5.40 1.42
C ALA A 93 -10.16 3.94 1.59
N ALA A 94 -10.34 3.42 2.80
CA ALA A 94 -10.22 2.00 3.07
C ALA A 94 -11.48 1.26 2.58
N PRO A 95 -11.34 0.08 1.97
CA PRO A 95 -12.46 -0.74 1.56
C PRO A 95 -13.22 -1.27 2.79
N VAL A 96 -14.55 -1.25 2.71
CA VAL A 96 -15.43 -1.73 3.78
C VAL A 96 -15.87 -3.15 3.48
N TYR A 97 -15.80 -4.02 4.49
CA TYR A 97 -16.31 -5.38 4.47
C TYR A 97 -17.41 -5.55 5.54
N PRO A 98 -18.67 -5.12 5.26
CA PRO A 98 -19.72 -5.06 6.27
C PRO A 98 -19.92 -6.37 7.04
N ASN A 99 -19.96 -7.50 6.32
CA ASN A 99 -20.25 -8.82 6.86
C ASN A 99 -18.99 -9.69 7.04
N ALA A 100 -17.86 -9.07 7.35
CA ALA A 100 -16.61 -9.79 7.55
C ALA A 100 -16.73 -10.84 8.67
N PRO A 101 -16.31 -12.10 8.44
CA PRO A 101 -16.26 -13.12 9.49
C PRO A 101 -15.37 -12.70 10.66
N ALA A 102 -15.78 -13.05 11.88
CA ALA A 102 -14.98 -12.81 13.09
C ALA A 102 -13.58 -13.46 13.03
N SER A 103 -13.44 -14.57 12.32
CA SER A 103 -12.15 -15.24 12.09
C SER A 103 -11.15 -14.40 11.30
N MET A 104 -11.57 -13.31 10.65
CA MET A 104 -10.69 -12.39 9.93
C MET A 104 -10.26 -11.17 10.77
N GLN A 105 -10.80 -11.03 11.98
CA GLN A 105 -10.46 -9.93 12.87
C GLN A 105 -9.19 -10.26 13.67
N PRO A 106 -8.33 -9.27 13.97
CA PRO A 106 -7.19 -9.48 14.86
C PRO A 106 -7.63 -9.88 16.27
N THR A 107 -6.72 -10.52 17.00
CA THR A 107 -6.82 -10.57 18.47
C THR A 107 -6.08 -9.36 19.03
N LEU A 108 -6.83 -8.44 19.67
CA LEU A 108 -6.30 -7.20 20.24
C LEU A 108 -6.36 -7.24 21.77
N ASP A 109 -5.44 -6.53 22.41
CA ASP A 109 -5.52 -6.21 23.84
C ASP A 109 -6.47 -5.02 24.10
N ALA A 110 -6.66 -4.67 25.39
CA ALA A 110 -7.55 -3.58 25.79
C ALA A 110 -7.13 -2.20 25.24
N SER A 111 -5.89 -2.05 24.78
CA SER A 111 -5.37 -0.81 24.16
C SER A 111 -5.49 -0.80 22.64
N GLY A 112 -6.01 -1.87 22.03
CA GLY A 112 -6.15 -2.00 20.58
C GLY A 112 -4.88 -2.46 19.87
N LYS A 113 -3.86 -2.87 20.64
CA LYS A 113 -2.61 -3.43 20.10
C LYS A 113 -2.76 -4.93 19.88
N LEU A 114 -2.02 -5.50 18.93
CA LEU A 114 -1.96 -6.95 18.75
C LEU A 114 -1.60 -7.66 20.05
N ALA A 115 -2.46 -8.61 20.42
CA ALA A 115 -2.22 -9.50 21.54
C ALA A 115 -1.13 -10.51 21.19
N LEU A 116 -0.23 -10.73 22.15
CA LEU A 116 0.82 -11.73 22.07
C LEU A 116 0.47 -12.90 22.98
N ASP A 117 0.80 -14.10 22.53
CA ASP A 117 0.75 -15.30 23.33
C ASP A 117 1.79 -15.20 24.45
N SER A 118 1.37 -15.36 25.71
CA SER A 118 2.21 -15.13 26.89
C SER A 118 3.35 -16.14 27.03
N THR A 119 3.23 -17.31 26.39
CA THR A 119 4.21 -18.40 26.50
C THR A 119 5.27 -18.28 25.41
N THR A 120 4.86 -17.96 24.19
CA THR A 120 5.73 -17.92 23.01
C THR A 120 6.18 -16.52 22.62
N GLY A 121 5.49 -15.48 23.10
CA GLY A 121 5.72 -14.09 22.73
C GLY A 121 5.31 -13.75 21.29
N LYS A 122 4.63 -14.66 20.59
CA LYS A 122 4.21 -14.49 19.19
C LYS A 122 2.83 -13.83 19.10
N THR A 123 2.57 -13.13 18.00
CA THR A 123 1.24 -12.59 17.68
C THR A 123 0.21 -13.72 17.64
N ILE A 124 -0.88 -13.60 18.42
CA ILE A 124 -1.94 -14.61 18.48
C ILE A 124 -2.67 -14.67 17.13
N HIS A 125 -3.16 -13.53 16.66
CA HIS A 125 -3.82 -13.41 15.37
C HIS A 125 -3.80 -11.95 14.88
N ASP A 126 -3.22 -11.73 13.70
CA ASP A 126 -3.07 -10.41 13.07
C ASP A 126 -4.33 -9.98 12.30
N GLY A 127 -5.07 -10.95 11.75
CA GLY A 127 -6.27 -10.68 10.97
C GLY A 127 -6.04 -9.79 9.75
N ASN A 128 -7.12 -9.50 9.04
CA ASN A 128 -7.12 -8.70 7.81
C ASN A 128 -8.15 -7.58 7.83
N ILE A 129 -9.05 -7.57 8.82
CA ILE A 129 -10.16 -6.63 8.96
C ILE A 129 -10.10 -5.94 10.32
N THR A 130 -10.47 -4.66 10.39
CA THR A 130 -10.64 -3.96 11.68
C THR A 130 -11.92 -4.39 12.39
N PRO A 131 -11.92 -4.68 13.70
CA PRO A 131 -13.16 -4.99 14.42
C PRO A 131 -13.96 -3.72 14.73
N ILE A 132 -15.26 -3.70 14.44
CA ILE A 132 -16.15 -2.59 14.81
C ILE A 132 -16.13 -2.37 16.32
N GLY A 133 -15.95 -1.11 16.75
CA GLY A 133 -15.93 -0.70 18.14
C GLY A 133 -14.62 -0.99 18.89
N ALA A 134 -13.67 -1.72 18.28
CA ALA A 134 -12.36 -1.95 18.89
C ALA A 134 -11.57 -0.65 18.99
N PRO A 135 -10.79 -0.45 20.08
CA PRO A 135 -9.93 0.71 20.24
C PRO A 135 -8.85 0.74 19.15
N SER A 136 -8.53 1.95 18.68
CA SER A 136 -7.38 2.18 17.80
C SER A 136 -6.12 2.31 18.64
N PHE A 137 -5.09 1.53 18.29
CA PHE A 137 -3.79 1.67 18.93
C PHE A 137 -3.14 3.02 18.60
N SER A 138 -3.23 3.49 17.36
CA SER A 138 -2.58 4.75 16.95
C SER A 138 -3.34 6.03 17.33
N ILE A 139 -4.66 5.97 17.51
CA ILE A 139 -5.50 7.15 17.78
C ILE A 139 -6.08 7.03 19.19
N PRO A 140 -5.56 7.79 20.19
CA PRO A 140 -6.10 7.80 21.54
C PRO A 140 -7.60 8.08 21.58
N GLY A 141 -8.38 7.19 22.21
CA GLY A 141 -9.84 7.28 22.28
C GLY A 141 -10.57 6.96 20.96
N GLY A 142 -9.84 6.73 19.87
CA GLY A 142 -10.39 6.35 18.58
C GLY A 142 -10.93 4.92 18.60
N LYS A 143 -12.00 4.68 17.85
CA LYS A 143 -12.58 3.35 17.62
C LYS A 143 -12.87 3.15 16.14
N PHE A 144 -12.79 1.91 15.68
CA PHE A 144 -13.17 1.59 14.30
C PHE A 144 -14.70 1.59 14.15
N GLY A 145 -15.23 2.44 13.27
CA GLY A 145 -16.67 2.52 13.03
C GLY A 145 -17.22 1.46 12.07
N LYS A 146 -16.34 0.79 11.31
CA LYS A 146 -16.69 -0.21 10.30
C LYS A 146 -15.65 -1.32 10.29
N ASN A 147 -16.00 -2.43 9.65
CA ASN A 147 -15.06 -3.47 9.25
C ASN A 147 -14.29 -3.00 8.01
N TYR A 148 -13.11 -2.39 8.18
CA TYR A 148 -12.24 -2.01 7.08
C TYR A 148 -11.27 -3.14 6.76
N ALA A 149 -11.06 -3.46 5.48
CA ALA A 149 -9.99 -4.37 5.12
C ALA A 149 -8.65 -3.64 5.09
N VAL A 150 -7.68 -4.14 5.85
CA VAL A 150 -6.40 -3.47 6.14
C VAL A 150 -5.17 -4.29 5.78
N ASN A 151 -5.23 -5.62 5.84
CA ASN A 151 -4.20 -6.50 5.30
C ASN A 151 -4.72 -7.24 4.06
N THR A 152 -3.81 -7.87 3.32
CA THR A 152 -4.08 -8.57 2.05
C THR A 152 -5.31 -9.47 2.12
N ILE A 153 -6.31 -9.21 1.28
CA ILE A 153 -7.54 -10.00 1.18
C ILE A 153 -7.87 -10.21 -0.30
N PHE A 154 -8.34 -11.40 -0.65
CA PHE A 154 -8.81 -11.68 -2.02
C PHE A 154 -10.20 -11.12 -2.23
N SER A 155 -10.52 -10.71 -3.46
CA SER A 155 -11.84 -10.19 -3.81
C SER A 155 -12.68 -11.24 -4.52
N VAL A 156 -14.00 -11.13 -4.39
CA VAL A 156 -14.95 -11.89 -5.24
C VAL A 156 -14.72 -11.69 -6.74
N ASN A 157 -14.14 -10.56 -7.14
CA ASN A 157 -13.85 -10.23 -8.54
C ASN A 157 -12.53 -10.83 -9.05
N LEU A 158 -11.68 -11.35 -8.16
CA LEU A 158 -10.40 -11.96 -8.48
C LEU A 158 -10.07 -13.02 -7.44
N VAL A 159 -10.73 -14.19 -7.59
CA VAL A 159 -10.41 -15.37 -6.79
C VAL A 159 -9.10 -15.95 -7.30
N PRO A 160 -8.10 -16.18 -6.43
CA PRO A 160 -6.83 -16.78 -6.83
C PRO A 160 -7.03 -18.20 -7.37
N THR A 161 -6.16 -18.64 -8.28
CA THR A 161 -6.20 -20.01 -8.84
C THR A 161 -5.39 -21.01 -8.01
N PHE A 162 -4.52 -20.51 -7.13
CA PHE A 162 -3.62 -21.32 -6.30
C PHE A 162 -4.15 -21.55 -4.89
N SER A 163 -5.34 -21.03 -4.57
CA SER A 163 -6.05 -21.30 -3.33
C SER A 163 -7.56 -21.25 -3.56
N THR A 164 -8.33 -21.86 -2.68
CA THR A 164 -9.80 -21.87 -2.76
C THR A 164 -10.37 -21.20 -1.51
N PRO A 165 -10.29 -19.86 -1.37
CA PRO A 165 -10.88 -19.17 -0.23
C PRO A 165 -12.38 -19.42 -0.19
N GLY A 166 -12.93 -19.65 1.02
CA GLY A 166 -14.38 -19.68 1.20
C GLY A 166 -15.00 -18.34 0.78
N SER A 167 -16.23 -18.37 0.27
CA SER A 167 -16.91 -17.17 -0.23
C SER A 167 -17.02 -16.06 0.82
N ALA A 168 -17.22 -16.43 2.08
CA ALA A 168 -17.25 -15.50 3.21
C ALA A 168 -15.88 -14.88 3.55
N SER A 169 -14.78 -15.35 2.99
CA SER A 169 -13.44 -14.77 3.18
C SER A 169 -13.04 -13.82 2.05
N LEU A 170 -13.88 -13.69 1.03
CA LEU A 170 -13.64 -12.82 -0.12
C LEU A 170 -14.22 -11.44 0.13
N LEU A 171 -13.39 -10.39 -0.05
CA LEU A 171 -13.82 -9.01 0.02
C LEU A 171 -14.93 -8.77 -1.03
N PRO A 172 -16.14 -8.33 -0.63
CA PRO A 172 -17.18 -7.95 -1.56
C PRO A 172 -16.72 -6.82 -2.45
N SER A 173 -17.37 -6.69 -3.60
CA SER A 173 -17.07 -5.59 -4.50
C SER A 173 -17.36 -4.25 -3.83
N GLN A 174 -16.44 -3.30 -3.97
CA GLN A 174 -16.50 -2.01 -3.26
C GLN A 174 -17.31 -0.95 -4.02
N ASN A 175 -17.32 -1.03 -5.35
CA ASN A 175 -17.98 -0.10 -6.27
C ASN A 175 -18.60 -0.90 -7.44
N ASP A 176 -19.40 -1.92 -7.14
CA ASP A 176 -20.16 -2.69 -8.14
C ASP A 176 -21.45 -2.01 -8.61
N SER A 177 -21.64 -0.75 -8.21
CA SER A 177 -22.86 0.00 -8.39
C SER A 177 -22.65 1.12 -9.41
N ASN A 178 -23.71 1.47 -10.13
CA ASN A 178 -23.71 2.66 -10.97
C ASN A 178 -23.46 3.89 -10.06
N PRO A 179 -22.49 4.78 -10.34
CA PRO A 179 -22.31 6.01 -9.55
C PRO A 179 -23.56 6.91 -9.52
N ALA A 180 -24.49 6.75 -10.46
CA ALA A 180 -25.78 7.46 -10.47
C ALA A 180 -26.89 6.76 -9.65
N ASP A 181 -26.63 5.56 -9.11
CA ASP A 181 -27.58 4.84 -8.26
C ASP A 181 -27.46 5.31 -6.80
N ALA A 182 -28.40 6.15 -6.39
CA ALA A 182 -28.45 6.69 -5.02
C ALA A 182 -28.80 5.63 -3.96
N SER A 183 -29.28 4.45 -4.36
CA SER A 183 -29.67 3.38 -3.42
C SER A 183 -28.48 2.53 -2.94
N ARG A 184 -27.31 2.67 -3.56
CA ARG A 184 -26.12 1.88 -3.26
C ARG A 184 -24.91 2.77 -2.97
N PRO A 185 -24.09 2.45 -1.96
CA PRO A 185 -22.90 3.26 -1.65
C PRO A 185 -21.90 3.20 -2.81
N TYR A 186 -21.42 4.38 -3.21
CA TYR A 186 -20.37 4.53 -4.21
C TYR A 186 -19.23 5.38 -3.64
N ILE A 187 -18.00 4.89 -3.73
CA ILE A 187 -16.80 5.61 -3.28
C ILE A 187 -16.15 6.25 -4.52
N PRO A 188 -16.12 7.59 -4.63
CA PRO A 188 -15.50 8.26 -5.76
C PRO A 188 -14.02 7.90 -5.90
N THR A 189 -13.64 7.47 -7.10
CA THR A 189 -12.26 7.19 -7.47
C THR A 189 -11.54 8.46 -7.96
N ILE A 190 -10.23 8.39 -8.07
CA ILE A 190 -9.40 9.44 -8.68
C ILE A 190 -9.84 9.74 -10.12
N GLY A 191 -10.31 8.73 -10.87
CA GLY A 191 -10.91 8.92 -12.19
C GLY A 191 -12.15 9.80 -12.15
N ASP A 192 -13.06 9.57 -11.18
CA ASP A 192 -14.25 10.40 -11.00
C ASP A 192 -13.89 11.84 -10.65
N ARG A 193 -12.85 12.03 -9.81
CA ARG A 193 -12.34 13.37 -9.46
C ARG A 193 -11.75 14.09 -10.67
N LEU A 194 -10.99 13.40 -11.53
CA LEU A 194 -10.44 13.96 -12.75
C LEU A 194 -11.54 14.32 -13.76
N SER A 195 -12.51 13.44 -13.96
CA SER A 195 -13.67 13.68 -14.83
C SER A 195 -14.48 14.90 -14.35
N ALA A 196 -14.72 15.03 -13.04
CA ALA A 196 -15.41 16.19 -12.47
C ALA A 196 -14.68 17.52 -12.70
N LYS A 197 -13.36 17.46 -12.94
CA LYS A 197 -12.52 18.61 -13.32
C LYS A 197 -12.27 18.71 -14.83
N GLN A 198 -12.97 17.91 -15.63
CA GLN A 198 -12.81 17.84 -17.09
C GLN A 198 -11.37 17.54 -17.52
N VAL A 199 -10.61 16.84 -16.68
CA VAL A 199 -9.25 16.38 -17.00
C VAL A 199 -9.36 15.03 -17.71
N SER A 200 -8.80 14.90 -18.90
CA SER A 200 -8.79 13.64 -19.65
C SER A 200 -7.88 12.62 -18.97
N TRP A 201 -8.34 11.38 -18.80
CA TRP A 201 -7.58 10.30 -18.19
C TRP A 201 -7.95 8.94 -18.80
N LYS A 202 -7.16 7.90 -18.50
CA LYS A 202 -7.44 6.52 -18.91
C LYS A 202 -6.95 5.53 -17.86
N TRP A 203 -7.76 4.50 -17.57
CA TRP A 203 -7.31 3.37 -16.75
C TRP A 203 -6.34 2.50 -17.54
N TYR A 204 -5.21 2.15 -16.91
CA TYR A 204 -4.34 1.09 -17.38
C TYR A 204 -4.41 -0.04 -16.35
N SER A 205 -5.18 -1.08 -16.66
CA SER A 205 -5.19 -2.33 -15.92
C SER A 205 -4.70 -3.44 -16.83
N LEU A 206 -3.63 -4.14 -16.44
CA LEU A 206 -3.16 -5.31 -17.17
C LEU A 206 -4.18 -6.44 -17.03
N ARG A 207 -4.93 -6.71 -18.11
CA ARG A 207 -5.65 -7.97 -18.29
C ARG A 207 -5.27 -8.52 -19.66
N THR A 208 -4.45 -9.57 -19.67
CA THR A 208 -4.34 -10.44 -20.83
C THR A 208 -5.66 -11.20 -20.96
N ARG A 209 -6.49 -10.87 -21.96
CA ARG A 209 -7.57 -11.76 -22.37
C ARG A 209 -6.98 -12.79 -23.34
N PRO A 210 -7.31 -14.10 -23.22
CA PRO A 210 -7.11 -15.02 -24.32
C PRO A 210 -7.98 -14.55 -25.49
N LEU A 211 -7.39 -14.38 -26.66
CA LEU A 211 -8.10 -14.04 -27.89
C LEU A 211 -8.96 -15.23 -28.32
N ILE A 212 -10.21 -15.31 -27.85
CA ILE A 212 -11.22 -16.11 -28.53
C ILE A 212 -11.71 -15.28 -29.71
N ARG A 213 -11.23 -15.65 -30.90
CA ARG A 213 -11.67 -15.10 -32.17
C ARG A 213 -13.10 -15.58 -32.43
N SER A 214 -14.12 -14.75 -32.15
CA SER A 214 -15.43 -14.96 -32.76
C SER A 214 -15.39 -14.38 -34.17
N SER A 215 -15.51 -15.26 -35.16
CA SER A 215 -15.86 -14.86 -36.52
C SER A 215 -17.35 -14.51 -36.53
N ASN A 216 -17.67 -13.22 -36.52
CA ASN A 216 -18.58 -12.59 -37.48
C ASN A 216 -18.99 -11.17 -37.03
N GLY A 217 -18.50 -10.18 -37.79
CA GLY A 217 -19.33 -9.06 -38.27
C GLY A 217 -19.73 -7.94 -37.30
N THR A 218 -18.78 -7.11 -36.85
CA THR A 218 -18.75 -5.63 -37.00
C THR A 218 -17.58 -5.08 -36.19
N THR A 219 -16.58 -4.54 -36.89
CA THR A 219 -15.31 -4.09 -36.32
C THR A 219 -15.45 -2.74 -35.62
N SER A 220 -15.33 -2.69 -34.29
CA SER A 220 -14.65 -1.58 -33.61
C SER A 220 -13.22 -2.02 -33.30
N ARG A 221 -12.30 -1.70 -34.23
CA ARG A 221 -10.87 -1.95 -34.02
C ARG A 221 -10.36 -0.96 -32.97
N LEU A 222 -10.01 -1.44 -31.78
CA LEU A 222 -8.96 -0.79 -31.00
C LEU A 222 -7.63 -1.07 -31.71
N PRO A 223 -6.84 -0.05 -32.07
CA PRO A 223 -5.60 -0.29 -32.80
C PRO A 223 -4.57 -0.94 -31.87
N THR A 224 -4.21 -2.18 -32.18
CA THR A 224 -2.91 -2.76 -31.88
C THR A 224 -1.86 -1.98 -32.65
N THR A 225 -1.13 -1.11 -31.98
CA THR A 225 0.10 -0.52 -32.54
C THR A 225 1.14 -0.42 -31.44
N THR A 226 2.14 -1.29 -31.54
CA THR A 226 3.50 -1.04 -31.07
C THR A 226 4.00 0.20 -31.79
N THR A 227 3.75 1.37 -31.23
CA THR A 227 4.34 2.63 -31.68
C THR A 227 4.52 3.49 -30.44
N MET A 228 5.77 3.78 -30.10
CA MET A 228 6.11 4.88 -29.21
C MET A 228 5.53 6.16 -29.82
N LEU A 229 4.34 6.55 -29.37
CA LEU A 229 3.79 7.86 -29.65
C LEU A 229 4.58 8.86 -28.82
N ARG A 230 5.48 9.59 -29.48
CA ARG A 230 5.92 10.93 -29.07
C ARG A 230 4.69 11.84 -29.05
N GLY A 231 3.88 11.73 -28.00
CA GLY A 231 2.80 12.64 -27.67
C GLY A 231 3.14 13.29 -26.33
N LYS A 232 2.96 14.61 -26.24
CA LYS A 232 3.17 15.41 -25.01
C LYS A 232 2.71 14.60 -23.80
N MET A 233 3.64 14.38 -22.86
CA MET A 233 3.39 13.63 -21.62
C MET A 233 2.05 14.05 -21.04
N ALA A 234 1.08 13.13 -21.04
CA ALA A 234 -0.06 13.25 -20.15
C ALA A 234 0.54 13.32 -18.75
N SER A 235 0.24 14.37 -18.01
CA SER A 235 0.68 14.55 -16.63
C SER A 235 0.40 13.26 -15.87
N ALA A 236 1.46 12.52 -15.54
CA ALA A 236 1.42 11.63 -14.41
C ALA A 236 0.93 12.49 -13.25
N ILE A 237 -0.07 12.01 -12.52
CA ILE A 237 -0.69 12.75 -11.43
C ILE A 237 0.41 13.01 -10.39
N TRP A 238 0.96 14.23 -10.45
CA TRP A 238 1.80 14.80 -9.42
C TRP A 238 0.85 15.65 -8.57
N PHE A 239 0.70 15.27 -7.31
CA PHE A 239 -0.01 16.10 -6.35
C PHE A 239 0.72 17.45 -6.23
N PRO A 240 0.02 18.60 -6.29
CA PRO A 240 0.59 19.82 -5.74
C PRO A 240 0.75 19.61 -4.22
N PRO A 241 1.92 19.91 -3.64
CA PRO A 241 2.15 19.65 -2.23
C PRO A 241 1.25 20.54 -1.37
N LEU A 242 0.56 19.91 -0.41
CA LEU A 242 0.20 20.59 0.83
C LEU A 242 1.52 21.05 1.48
N ALA A 243 1.89 22.31 1.24
CA ALA A 243 3.01 23.04 1.85
C ALA A 243 4.30 22.23 2.12
N CYS A 244 5.00 21.79 1.06
CA CYS A 244 6.33 21.21 1.20
C CYS A 244 7.39 22.32 1.11
N ARG A 245 8.17 22.55 2.18
CA ARG A 245 9.33 23.46 2.15
C ARG A 245 10.49 22.74 1.46
N THR A 246 10.80 23.11 0.23
CA THR A 246 12.00 22.68 -0.46
C THR A 246 13.23 23.38 0.15
N ARG A 247 14.30 22.63 0.46
CA ARG A 247 15.63 23.19 0.74
C ARG A 247 16.61 22.69 -0.34
N PRO A 248 17.45 23.58 -0.92
CA PRO A 248 18.54 23.14 -1.79
C PRO A 248 19.62 22.45 -0.94
N ILE A 249 19.99 21.22 -1.31
CA ILE A 249 21.08 20.48 -0.66
C ILE A 249 22.40 20.92 -1.31
N SER A 250 23.24 21.63 -0.55
CA SER A 250 24.65 21.85 -0.87
C SER A 250 25.40 20.52 -0.79
N SER A 251 26.26 20.28 -1.78
CA SER A 251 27.09 19.10 -1.95
C SER A 251 28.03 18.89 -0.76
N SER A 252 27.59 18.19 0.29
CA SER A 252 28.40 17.45 1.25
C SER A 252 27.49 16.73 2.25
N ILE A 253 27.54 15.40 2.26
CA ILE A 253 26.96 14.50 3.28
C ILE A 253 25.44 14.30 3.17
N CYS A 254 25.02 13.34 2.33
CA CYS A 254 23.69 12.74 2.43
C CYS A 254 23.69 11.74 3.60
N LYS A 255 23.58 12.26 4.82
CA LYS A 255 23.18 11.46 5.99
C LYS A 255 21.69 11.73 6.22
N ILE A 256 20.86 10.76 5.85
CA ILE A 256 19.43 10.75 6.19
C ILE A 256 19.34 10.74 7.72
N THR A 257 19.11 11.91 8.31
CA THR A 257 18.81 12.08 9.73
C THR A 257 17.33 12.41 9.80
N ILE A 258 16.55 11.51 10.42
CA ILE A 258 15.12 11.71 10.65
C ILE A 258 14.98 12.93 11.58
N CYS A 259 14.50 14.05 11.03
CA CYS A 259 14.08 15.21 11.82
C CYS A 259 12.64 15.00 12.30
N ARG A 260 12.45 15.05 13.63
CA ARG A 260 11.15 15.15 14.33
C ARG A 260 10.36 16.39 13.88
N PRO A 261 9.02 16.31 13.91
CA PRO A 261 8.28 16.83 15.07
C PRO A 261 7.76 15.73 16.01
#